data_AF-A0A094HFX3-F1
#
_entry.id   AF-A0A094HFX3-F1
#
_cell.length_a   1.000
_cell.length_b   1.000
_cell.length_c   1.000
_cell.angle_alpha   90.00
_cell.angle_beta   90.00
_cell.angle_gamma   90.00
#
_symmetry.space_group_name_H-M   'P 1'
#
loop_
_entity.id
_entity.type
_entity.pdbx_description
1 polymer ?
#
loop_
_entity_poly.entity_id
_entity_poly.type
_entity_poly.pdbx_seq_one_letter_code
_entity_poly.pdbx_strand_id
1 'polypeptide(L)'
;MGEKLTDAGALALLTLLRSDSSIDSKVASLTHAKSSIKQHNLPDACVPPLFESARLAMTSQHTALVNAGFTTLNHLLTRMTRQEPRAIVREAKATLP
;
A
#
# COMPACT_ATOMS: atom_id res chain seq x y z
N MET A 1 15.26 -7.93 -5.78
CA MET A 1 15.16 -6.97 -4.65
C MET A 1 14.12 -5.93 -5.05
N GLY A 2 13.24 -5.49 -4.14
CA GLY A 2 12.26 -4.45 -4.47
C GLY A 2 12.93 -3.09 -4.46
N GLU A 3 12.68 -2.24 -5.43
CA GLU A 3 13.29 -0.91 -5.46
C GLU A 3 12.75 -0.02 -4.33
N LYS A 4 13.48 1.04 -3.94
CA LYS A 4 13.00 1.98 -2.94
C LYS A 4 11.77 2.71 -3.48
N LEU A 5 10.70 2.76 -2.68
CA LEU A 5 9.47 3.43 -3.09
C LEU A 5 9.64 4.95 -3.07
N THR A 6 9.28 5.61 -4.17
CA THR A 6 9.24 7.07 -4.29
C THR A 6 7.82 7.59 -4.13
N ASP A 7 7.68 8.88 -3.81
CA ASP A 7 6.38 9.55 -3.68
C ASP A 7 5.55 9.41 -4.96
N ALA A 8 6.19 9.59 -6.12
CA ALA A 8 5.59 9.38 -7.43
C ALA A 8 5.14 7.93 -7.63
N GLY A 9 5.93 6.96 -7.19
CA GLY A 9 5.58 5.54 -7.25
C GLY A 9 4.38 5.18 -6.36
N ALA A 10 4.29 5.77 -5.16
CA ALA A 10 3.16 5.58 -4.26
C ALA A 10 1.86 6.18 -4.85
N LEU A 11 1.94 7.37 -5.44
CA LEU A 11 0.80 8.01 -6.12
C LEU A 11 0.39 7.26 -7.40
N ALA A 12 1.36 6.73 -8.15
CA ALA A 12 1.10 5.91 -9.33
C ALA A 12 0.35 4.63 -8.97
N LEU A 13 0.72 3.96 -7.87
CA LEU A 13 -0.03 2.80 -7.36
C LEU A 13 -1.48 3.19 -7.02
N LEU A 14 -1.68 4.28 -6.28
CA LEU A 14 -3.01 4.75 -5.92
C LEU A 14 -3.87 5.03 -7.16
N THR A 15 -3.26 5.69 -8.15
CA THR A 15 -3.91 6.01 -9.43
C THR A 15 -4.28 4.73 -10.20
N LEU A 16 -3.37 3.76 -10.25
CA LEU A 16 -3.61 2.45 -10.86
C LEU A 16 -4.75 1.69 -10.19
N LEU A 17 -4.89 1.76 -8.86
CA LEU A 17 -5.99 1.07 -8.18
C LEU A 17 -7.37 1.70 -8.48
N ARG A 18 -7.40 3.00 -8.78
CA ARG A 18 -8.63 3.74 -9.13
C ARG A 18 -9.00 3.67 -10.61
N SER A 19 -8.09 3.23 -11.48
CA SER A 19 -8.35 3.10 -12.92
C SER A 19 -9.05 1.78 -13.28
N ASP A 20 -9.42 1.65 -14.56
CA ASP A 20 -9.94 0.40 -15.15
C ASP A 20 -8.84 -0.58 -15.58
N SER A 21 -7.64 -0.46 -15.01
CA SER A 21 -6.55 -1.41 -15.27
C SER A 21 -6.91 -2.83 -14.81
N SER A 22 -6.30 -3.84 -15.44
CA SER A 22 -6.59 -5.24 -15.12
C SER A 22 -6.27 -5.58 -13.66
N ILE A 23 -7.02 -6.55 -13.12
CA ILE A 23 -6.83 -7.03 -11.74
C ILE A 23 -5.41 -7.54 -11.54
N ASP A 24 -4.85 -8.26 -12.51
CA ASP A 24 -3.48 -8.76 -12.45
C ASP A 24 -2.45 -7.63 -12.38
N SER A 25 -2.60 -6.57 -13.17
CA SER A 25 -1.72 -5.41 -13.10
C SER A 25 -1.78 -4.71 -11.74
N LYS A 26 -2.97 -4.59 -11.16
CA LYS A 26 -3.17 -4.02 -9.81
C LYS A 26 -2.52 -4.89 -8.74
N VAL A 27 -2.70 -6.22 -8.80
CA VAL A 27 -2.07 -7.18 -7.87
C VAL A 27 -0.54 -7.17 -7.98
N ALA A 28 -0.01 -7.12 -9.21
CA ALA A 28 1.43 -7.06 -9.45
C ALA A 28 2.04 -5.78 -8.85
N SER A 29 1.39 -4.64 -9.04
CA SER A 29 1.85 -3.35 -8.50
C SER A 29 1.82 -3.32 -6.96
N LEU A 30 0.76 -3.84 -6.33
CA LEU A 30 0.69 -4.02 -4.88
C LEU A 30 1.80 -4.95 -4.36
N THR A 31 2.06 -6.05 -5.06
CA THR A 31 3.10 -7.02 -4.69
C THR A 31 4.49 -6.41 -4.77
N HIS A 32 4.74 -5.56 -5.77
CA HIS A 32 5.96 -4.79 -5.87
C HIS A 32 6.10 -3.81 -4.70
N ALA A 33 5.08 -2.98 -4.45
CA ALA A 33 5.08 -2.03 -3.33
C ALA A 33 5.29 -2.71 -1.97
N LYS A 34 4.61 -3.83 -1.73
CA LYS A 34 4.80 -4.69 -0.54
C LYS A 34 6.27 -5.11 -0.38
N SER A 35 6.91 -5.53 -1.46
CA SER A 35 8.31 -5.97 -1.44
C SER A 35 9.25 -4.80 -1.09
N SER A 36 8.99 -3.61 -1.63
CA SER A 36 9.70 -2.37 -1.28
C SER A 36 9.52 -1.99 0.19
N ILE A 37 8.29 -2.01 0.71
CA ILE A 37 7.96 -1.73 2.12
C ILE A 37 8.69 -2.69 3.07
N LYS A 38 8.79 -3.97 2.69
CA LYS A 38 9.51 -4.99 3.48
C LYS A 38 11.00 -4.67 3.59
N GLN A 39 11.60 -4.07 2.57
CA GLN A 39 13.05 -3.88 2.48
C GLN A 39 13.53 -2.49 2.91
N HIS A 40 12.70 -1.46 2.73
CA HIS A 40 13.12 -0.07 2.88
C HIS A 40 12.26 0.70 3.88
N ASN A 41 12.86 1.71 4.51
CA ASN A 41 12.10 2.77 5.16
C ASN A 41 11.39 3.62 4.10
N LEU A 42 10.21 4.11 4.46
CA LEU A 42 9.34 4.87 3.57
C LEU A 42 9.54 6.37 3.80
N PRO A 43 9.64 7.20 2.75
CA PRO A 43 9.42 8.63 2.89
C PRO A 43 8.04 8.92 3.48
N ASP A 44 7.90 9.97 4.30
CA ASP A 44 6.62 10.32 4.94
C ASP A 44 5.51 10.58 3.91
N ALA A 45 5.86 11.17 2.77
CA ALA A 45 4.93 11.46 1.68
C ALA A 45 4.37 10.19 1.00
N CYS A 46 5.07 9.05 1.08
CA CYS A 46 4.57 7.77 0.58
C CYS A 46 3.48 7.18 1.49
N VAL A 47 3.44 7.56 2.77
CA VAL A 47 2.61 6.86 3.76
C VAL A 47 1.10 6.99 3.48
N PRO A 48 0.52 8.20 3.33
CA PRO A 48 -0.92 8.33 3.05
C PRO A 48 -1.40 7.59 1.78
N PRO A 49 -0.76 7.73 0.59
CA PRO A 49 -1.25 7.05 -0.61
C PRO A 49 -1.13 5.53 -0.53
N LEU A 50 -0.17 4.99 0.23
CA LEU A 50 -0.04 3.55 0.44
C LEU A 50 -1.15 2.98 1.32
N PHE A 51 -1.50 3.67 2.40
CA PHE A 51 -2.60 3.29 3.27
C PHE A 51 -3.95 3.35 2.53
N GLU A 52 -4.20 4.41 1.77
CA GLU A 52 -5.37 4.52 0.90
C GLU A 52 -5.41 3.43 -0.19
N SER A 53 -4.26 3.12 -0.81
CA SER A 53 -4.16 2.03 -1.79
C SER A 53 -4.51 0.68 -1.17
N ALA A 54 -4.01 0.41 0.05
CA ALA A 54 -4.34 -0.82 0.77
C ALA A 54 -5.85 -0.90 1.06
N ARG A 55 -6.49 0.20 1.49
CA ARG A 55 -7.95 0.24 1.69
C ARG A 55 -8.71 -0.09 0.41
N LEU A 56 -8.40 0.58 -0.71
CA LEU A 56 -9.08 0.34 -2.00
C LEU A 56 -8.98 -1.14 -2.43
N ALA A 57 -7.82 -1.76 -2.19
CA ALA A 57 -7.61 -3.17 -2.50
C ALA A 57 -8.42 -4.09 -1.56
N MET A 58 -8.43 -3.81 -0.25
CA MET A 58 -9.18 -4.59 0.75
C MET A 58 -10.70 -4.53 0.54
N THR A 59 -11.22 -3.41 0.04
CA THR A 59 -12.66 -3.24 -0.24
C THR A 59 -13.06 -3.65 -1.66
N SER A 60 -12.17 -4.30 -2.41
CA SER A 60 -12.44 -4.78 -3.77
C SER A 60 -13.40 -5.97 -3.76
N GLN A 61 -14.14 -6.17 -4.85
CA GLN A 61 -14.95 -7.38 -5.07
C GLN A 61 -14.09 -8.59 -5.50
N HIS A 62 -12.82 -8.38 -5.85
CA HIS A 62 -11.93 -9.44 -6.33
C HIS A 62 -11.04 -9.97 -5.21
N THR A 63 -11.21 -11.24 -4.85
CA THR A 63 -10.47 -11.91 -3.76
C THR A 63 -8.94 -11.76 -3.88
N ALA A 64 -8.39 -11.81 -5.10
CA ALA A 64 -6.96 -11.63 -5.32
C ALA A 64 -6.46 -10.23 -4.86
N LEU A 65 -7.24 -9.17 -5.13
CA LEU A 65 -6.92 -7.82 -4.67
C LEU A 65 -7.15 -7.66 -3.17
N VAL A 66 -8.20 -8.26 -2.63
CA VAL A 66 -8.46 -8.24 -1.19
C VAL A 66 -7.27 -8.82 -0.42
N ASN A 67 -6.79 -9.99 -0.83
CA ASN A 67 -5.62 -10.64 -0.24
C ASN A 67 -4.33 -9.82 -0.42
N ALA A 68 -4.11 -9.24 -1.61
CA ALA A 68 -2.98 -8.35 -1.86
C ALA A 68 -3.04 -7.08 -0.98
N GLY A 69 -4.24 -6.52 -0.78
CA GLY A 69 -4.50 -5.37 0.09
C GLY A 69 -4.16 -5.66 1.55
N PHE A 70 -4.72 -6.74 2.12
CA PHE A 70 -4.45 -7.11 3.52
C PHE A 70 -2.98 -7.42 3.78
N THR A 71 -2.32 -8.17 2.89
CA THR A 71 -0.89 -8.47 3.05
C THR A 71 -0.03 -7.21 2.93
N THR A 72 -0.38 -6.28 2.04
CA THR A 72 0.28 -4.97 1.93
C THR A 72 0.07 -4.13 3.19
N LEU A 73 -1.15 -4.04 3.71
CA LEU A 73 -1.45 -3.34 4.96
C LEU A 73 -0.65 -3.92 6.13
N ASN A 74 -0.59 -5.24 6.27
CA ASN A 74 0.20 -5.88 7.32
C ASN A 74 1.67 -5.45 7.27
N HIS A 75 2.27 -5.40 6.08
CA HIS A 75 3.64 -4.93 5.93
C HIS A 75 3.80 -3.43 6.18
N LEU A 76 2.82 -2.60 5.80
CA LEU A 76 2.79 -1.18 6.14
C LEU A 76 2.77 -0.96 7.65
N LEU A 77 1.85 -1.61 8.36
CA LEU A 77 1.75 -1.55 9.81
C LEU A 77 3.06 -2.00 10.46
N THR A 78 3.60 -3.15 10.05
CA THR A 78 4.88 -3.66 10.57
C THR A 78 6.03 -2.68 10.32
N ARG A 79 6.06 -1.98 9.16
CA ARG A 79 7.08 -0.96 8.86
C ARG A 79 6.90 0.28 9.72
N MET A 80 5.68 0.81 9.82
CA MET A 80 5.39 2.02 10.62
C MET A 80 5.62 1.79 12.10
N THR A 81 5.32 0.62 12.66
CA THR A 81 5.63 0.30 14.06
C THR A 81 7.13 0.41 14.36
N ARG A 82 7.99 0.13 13.37
CA ARG A 82 9.45 0.24 13.54
C ARG A 82 10.01 1.61 13.19
N GLN A 83 9.36 2.31 12.27
CA GLN A 83 9.88 3.56 11.71
C GLN A 83 9.25 4.80 12.33
N GLU A 84 7.91 4.87 12.38
CA GLU A 84 7.15 6.03 12.85
C GLU A 84 5.76 5.58 13.35
N PRO A 85 5.63 5.11 14.60
CA PRO A 85 4.38 4.54 15.11
C PRO A 85 3.20 5.52 15.08
N ARG A 86 3.46 6.83 15.18
CA ARG A 86 2.38 7.85 15.16
C ARG A 86 1.69 7.93 13.80
N ALA A 87 2.38 7.54 12.72
CA ALA A 87 1.78 7.47 11.40
C ALA A 87 0.63 6.44 11.35
N ILE A 88 0.69 5.35 12.13
CA ILE A 88 -0.41 4.38 12.20
C ILE A 88 -1.68 5.04 12.74
N VAL A 89 -1.57 5.79 13.83
CA VAL A 89 -2.72 6.48 14.44
C VAL A 89 -3.30 7.52 13.48
N ARG A 90 -2.43 8.23 12.75
CA ARG A 90 -2.85 9.22 11.75
C ARG A 90 -3.65 8.60 10.61
N GLU A 91 -3.20 7.48 10.06
CA GLU A 91 -3.82 6.87 8.88
C GLU A 91 -4.95 5.88 9.22
N ALA A 92 -5.01 5.33 10.44
CA ALA A 92 -5.93 4.26 10.81
C ALA A 92 -7.40 4.57 10.51
N LYS A 93 -7.86 5.78 10.84
CA LYS A 93 -9.26 6.21 10.61
C LYS A 93 -9.63 6.26 9.12
N ALA A 94 -8.67 6.56 8.25
CA ALA A 94 -8.91 6.67 6.81
C ALA A 94 -8.71 5.35 6.07
N THR A 95 -8.04 4.37 6.70
CA THR A 95 -7.62 3.11 6.07
C THR A 95 -8.57 1.96 6.35
N LEU A 96 -9.10 1.86 7.57
CA LEU A 96 -9.95 0.72 7.92
C LEU A 96 -11.36 0.95 7.31
N PRO A 97 -11.93 -0.05 6.61
CA PRO A 97 -13.29 0.03 6.08
C PRO A 97 -14.35 0.10 7.18
#